data_AF-A0A1G4BH45-F1
#
_entry.id   AF-A0A1G4BH45-F1
#
_cell.length_a   1.000
_cell.length_b   1.000
_cell.length_c   1.000
_cell.angle_alpha   90.00
_cell.angle_beta   90.00
_cell.angle_gamma   90.00
#
_symmetry.space_group_name_H-M   'P 1'
#
loop_
_entity.id
_entity.type
_entity.pdbx_description
1 polymer ?
#
loop_
_entity_poly.entity_id
_entity_poly.type
_entity_poly.pdbx_seq_one_letter_code
_entity_poly.pdbx_strand_id
1 'polypeptide(L)'
;MRISSNPLVRATLVVAWLASATLAMPQVVDRDDPPLSPPPPPKPIATADQVDMSQPNNAISPPPPPPLQEQKPPVPITVRLFPSAPGVKTCRGAAFVDMALPLNASTEPIYTSKDGQCYNLPGTAQCGVFMGNKADGCEAKLFRGERCTSFSNVAVFQNEVRPVGGFFASMSIKCGVVPVEPKPLSLGGLGGKMQKPVQGKGKRARRAIVSAVGDND
;
A
#
# COMPACT_ATOMS: atom_id res chain seq x y z
N MET A 1 -46.71 20.60 -31.00
CA MET A 1 -45.85 20.50 -32.20
C MET A 1 -45.12 19.16 -32.16
N ARG A 2 -45.44 18.25 -33.09
CA ARG A 2 -44.84 16.92 -33.21
C ARG A 2 -43.72 17.01 -34.25
N ILE A 3 -42.49 16.68 -33.88
CA ILE A 3 -41.36 16.62 -34.81
C ILE A 3 -41.11 15.16 -35.17
N SER A 4 -41.07 14.95 -36.48
CA SER A 4 -41.06 13.68 -37.19
C SER A 4 -39.74 12.92 -37.04
N SER A 5 -39.87 11.63 -36.77
CA SER A 5 -38.86 10.59 -36.92
C SER A 5 -38.57 10.29 -38.40
N ASN A 6 -37.30 10.15 -38.77
CA ASN A 6 -36.84 9.59 -40.03
C ASN A 6 -35.71 8.57 -39.76
N PRO A 7 -35.94 7.26 -39.99
CA PRO A 7 -34.91 6.24 -39.90
C PRO A 7 -34.66 5.61 -41.27
N LEU A 8 -33.67 6.09 -42.02
CA LEU A 8 -33.11 5.43 -43.21
C LEU A 8 -31.83 6.22 -43.55
N VAL A 9 -30.63 5.66 -43.43
CA VAL A 9 -29.87 5.00 -44.50
C VAL A 9 -28.59 4.48 -43.80
N ARG A 10 -28.38 3.16 -43.67
CA ARG A 10 -27.72 2.23 -44.61
C ARG A 10 -26.18 2.24 -44.52
N ALA A 11 -25.66 1.02 -44.39
CA ALA A 11 -24.40 0.52 -44.96
C ALA A 11 -23.07 0.84 -44.25
N THR A 12 -22.64 -0.16 -43.46
CA THR A 12 -21.36 -0.90 -43.63
C THR A 12 -20.17 -0.16 -44.22
N LEU A 13 -19.12 0.01 -43.42
CA LEU A 13 -17.73 -0.10 -43.86
C LEU A 13 -16.91 -0.76 -42.74
N VAL A 14 -16.69 -2.06 -42.90
CA VAL A 14 -15.67 -2.84 -42.19
C VAL A 14 -14.34 -2.47 -42.86
N VAL A 15 -13.49 -1.71 -42.17
CA VAL A 15 -12.08 -1.58 -42.57
C VAL A 15 -11.26 -2.43 -41.61
N ALA A 16 -10.94 -3.63 -42.09
CA ALA A 16 -9.95 -4.51 -41.50
C ALA A 16 -8.56 -3.89 -41.72
N TRP A 17 -7.95 -3.36 -40.65
CA TRP A 17 -6.51 -3.07 -40.65
C TRP A 17 -5.77 -4.31 -40.16
N LEU A 18 -5.20 -5.02 -41.12
CA LEU A 18 -4.24 -6.10 -40.92
C LEU A 18 -2.82 -5.54 -40.81
N ALA A 19 -2.09 -6.09 -39.84
CA ALA A 19 -0.65 -6.28 -39.79
C ALA A 19 0.28 -5.05 -39.70
N SER A 20 0.91 -4.92 -38.53
CA SER A 20 2.37 -4.82 -38.39
C SER A 20 2.77 -5.17 -36.96
N ALA A 21 2.86 -6.46 -36.66
CA ALA A 21 3.55 -6.93 -35.46
C ALA A 21 5.05 -6.95 -35.77
N THR A 22 5.74 -5.83 -35.50
CA THR A 22 7.20 -5.86 -35.39
C THR A 22 7.54 -6.55 -34.07
N LEU A 23 8.05 -7.77 -34.16
CA LEU A 23 8.72 -8.45 -33.06
C LEU A 23 9.98 -7.64 -32.71
N ALA A 24 9.86 -6.70 -31.77
CA ALA A 24 11.00 -6.11 -31.10
C ALA A 24 11.61 -7.20 -30.22
N MET A 25 12.70 -7.81 -30.71
CA MET A 25 13.50 -8.72 -29.90
C MET A 25 14.01 -7.95 -28.66
N PRO A 26 13.83 -8.48 -27.44
CA PRO A 26 14.54 -7.95 -26.28
C PRO A 26 16.03 -8.21 -26.50
N GLN A 27 16.77 -7.15 -26.83
CA GLN A 27 18.23 -7.15 -26.67
C GLN A 27 18.49 -7.32 -25.17
N VAL A 28 18.87 -8.54 -24.78
CA VAL A 28 19.53 -8.78 -23.50
C VAL A 28 20.87 -8.09 -23.62
N VAL A 29 20.92 -6.83 -23.16
CA VAL A 29 22.19 -6.20 -22.81
C VAL A 29 22.73 -6.98 -21.63
N ASP A 30 23.66 -7.88 -21.96
CA ASP A 30 24.61 -8.46 -21.05
C ASP A 30 25.39 -7.29 -20.43
N ARG A 31 25.05 -6.96 -19.19
CA ARG A 31 25.63 -5.87 -18.43
C ARG A 31 26.74 -6.46 -17.57
N ASP A 32 27.88 -6.73 -18.19
CA ASP A 32 29.18 -6.88 -17.54
C ASP A 32 29.58 -5.53 -16.93
N ASP A 33 29.02 -5.22 -15.76
CA ASP A 33 29.46 -4.14 -14.89
C ASP A 33 30.03 -4.82 -13.62
N PRO A 34 31.34 -4.74 -13.36
CA PRO A 34 31.93 -5.33 -12.17
C PRO A 34 31.31 -4.67 -10.92
N PRO A 35 31.05 -5.43 -9.83
CA PRO A 35 30.49 -4.85 -8.62
C PRO A 35 31.45 -3.79 -8.06
N LEU A 36 30.98 -2.54 -8.01
CA LEU A 36 31.63 -1.49 -7.24
C LEU A 36 31.68 -1.93 -5.78
N SER A 37 32.91 -2.03 -5.26
CA SER A 37 33.21 -2.39 -3.88
C SER A 37 32.43 -1.53 -2.87
N PRO A 38 31.96 -2.09 -1.75
CA PRO A 38 31.31 -1.32 -0.70
C PRO A 38 32.28 -0.28 -0.09
N PRO A 39 31.77 0.90 0.34
CA PRO A 39 32.59 1.88 1.05
C PRO A 39 33.09 1.31 2.38
N PRO A 40 34.28 1.74 2.86
CA PRO A 40 34.88 1.22 4.08
C PRO A 40 34.03 1.53 5.32
N PRO A 41 34.04 0.65 6.34
CA PRO A 41 33.28 0.86 7.57
C PRO A 41 33.77 2.12 8.31
N PRO A 42 32.87 2.91 8.92
CA PRO A 42 33.27 4.02 9.76
C PRO A 42 34.05 3.52 10.99
N LYS A 43 35.15 4.23 11.31
CA LYS A 43 36.04 3.94 12.43
C LYS A 43 35.27 3.91 13.76
N PRO A 44 35.56 2.97 14.68
CA PRO A 44 34.99 2.99 16.02
C PRO A 44 35.52 4.20 16.80
N ILE A 45 34.63 5.12 17.17
CA ILE A 45 34.92 6.08 18.24
C ILE A 45 34.58 5.35 19.54
N ALA A 46 35.63 4.94 20.24
CA ALA A 46 35.55 4.45 21.60
C ALA A 46 35.39 5.66 22.55
N THR A 47 34.22 5.79 23.17
CA THR A 47 34.09 6.33 24.52
C THR A 47 33.03 5.51 25.24
N ALA A 48 33.50 4.45 25.90
CA ALA A 48 32.74 3.77 26.94
C ALA A 48 32.95 4.58 28.23
N ASP A 49 31.97 5.38 28.62
CA ASP A 49 31.83 5.74 30.02
C ASP A 49 31.26 4.51 30.74
N GLN A 50 32.13 3.90 31.54
CA GLN A 50 31.77 2.92 32.56
C GLN A 50 30.84 3.60 33.55
N VAL A 51 29.61 3.09 33.71
CA VAL A 51 28.85 3.35 34.93
C VAL A 51 28.87 2.07 35.75
N ASP A 52 29.73 2.15 36.77
CA ASP A 52 29.90 1.27 37.90
C ASP A 52 28.56 0.98 38.60
N MET A 53 28.30 -0.31 38.84
CA MET A 53 27.20 -0.77 39.68
C MET A 53 27.59 -0.59 41.14
N SER A 54 27.12 0.49 41.79
CA SER A 54 26.85 0.52 43.23
C SER A 54 26.04 1.75 43.63
N GLN A 55 24.97 1.51 44.40
CA GLN A 55 24.24 2.43 45.30
C GLN A 55 22.79 2.79 44.91
N PRO A 56 21.78 2.42 45.72
CA PRO A 56 20.41 2.90 45.55
C PRO A 56 20.31 4.26 46.22
N ASN A 57 20.36 5.34 45.43
CA ASN A 57 20.05 6.67 45.94
C ASN A 57 18.72 7.13 45.34
N ASN A 58 17.71 7.18 46.22
CA ASN A 58 16.44 7.84 45.99
C ASN A 58 16.69 9.33 45.71
N ALA A 59 16.71 9.71 44.44
CA ALA A 59 16.59 11.10 44.02
C ALA A 59 15.49 11.16 42.97
N ILE A 60 14.38 11.79 43.33
CA ILE A 60 13.24 12.06 42.47
C ILE A 60 13.72 13.08 41.42
N SER A 61 14.15 12.60 40.26
CA SER A 61 14.35 13.47 39.10
C SER A 61 12.99 13.91 38.55
N PRO A 62 12.80 15.21 38.22
CA PRO A 62 11.59 15.65 37.55
C PRO A 62 11.43 14.93 36.20
N PRO A 63 10.20 14.64 35.76
CA PRO A 63 9.96 13.91 34.53
C PRO A 63 10.60 14.66 33.35
N PRO A 64 11.28 13.95 32.43
CA PRO A 64 11.83 14.58 31.24
C PRO A 64 10.70 15.29 30.48
N PRO A 65 10.96 16.49 29.91
CA PRO A 65 9.99 17.15 29.07
C PRO A 65 9.56 16.20 27.95
N PRO A 66 8.26 16.17 27.58
CA PRO A 66 7.80 15.31 26.50
C PRO A 66 8.66 15.59 25.26
N PRO A 67 9.05 14.55 24.49
CA PRO A 67 9.83 14.76 23.29
C PRO A 67 9.06 15.74 22.41
N LEU A 68 9.71 16.87 22.08
CA LEU A 68 9.24 17.77 21.05
C LEU A 68 9.02 16.90 19.82
N GLN A 69 7.75 16.65 19.48
CA GLN A 69 7.41 15.89 18.30
C GLN A 69 8.12 16.57 17.14
N GLU A 70 9.09 15.89 16.56
CA GLU A 70 9.83 16.35 15.40
C GLU A 70 8.79 16.56 14.30
N GLN A 71 8.39 17.82 14.12
CA GLN A 71 7.38 18.22 13.14
C GLN A 71 8.02 18.01 11.77
N LYS A 72 7.90 16.78 11.27
CA LYS A 72 8.29 16.44 9.90
C LYS A 72 7.64 17.48 8.99
N PRO A 73 8.39 18.08 8.04
CA PRO A 73 7.85 19.11 7.16
C PRO A 73 6.52 18.66 6.53
N PRO A 74 5.50 19.54 6.45
CA PRO A 74 4.21 19.19 5.88
C PRO A 74 4.39 18.62 4.47
N VAL A 75 3.98 17.37 4.23
CA VAL A 75 4.01 16.80 2.89
C VAL A 75 2.90 17.46 2.07
N PRO A 76 3.18 18.04 0.90
CA PRO A 76 2.15 18.66 0.09
C PRO A 76 1.17 17.61 -0.45
N ILE A 77 -0.11 17.98 -0.54
CA ILE A 77 -1.17 17.14 -1.11
C ILE A 77 -1.09 17.28 -2.63
N THR A 78 -0.56 16.26 -3.32
CA THR A 78 -0.33 16.30 -4.77
C THR A 78 -0.87 15.06 -5.47
N VAL A 79 -1.28 15.24 -6.73
CA VAL A 79 -1.73 14.18 -7.62
C VAL A 79 -0.97 14.28 -8.94
N ARG A 80 -0.33 13.18 -9.33
CA ARG A 80 0.39 13.07 -10.60
C ARG A 80 -0.16 11.91 -11.40
N LEU A 81 -0.59 12.16 -12.63
CA LEU A 81 -1.23 11.15 -13.48
C LEU A 81 -0.43 10.91 -14.75
N PHE A 82 -0.43 9.65 -15.17
CA PHE A 82 0.39 9.16 -16.27
C PHE A 82 -0.50 8.40 -17.27
N PRO A 83 -0.26 8.54 -18.58
CA PRO A 83 -1.04 7.85 -19.60
C PRO A 83 -0.64 6.37 -19.74
N SER A 84 0.38 5.92 -18.99
CA SER A 84 0.96 4.59 -19.10
C SER A 84 0.76 3.75 -17.83
N ALA A 85 0.91 2.45 -17.97
CA ALA A 85 0.71 1.49 -16.89
C ALA A 85 1.69 1.69 -15.71
N PRO A 86 1.30 1.28 -14.48
CA PRO A 86 2.20 1.32 -13.33
C PRO A 86 3.42 0.41 -13.53
N GLY A 87 4.59 0.89 -13.11
CA GLY A 87 5.76 0.07 -12.87
C GLY A 87 5.77 -0.50 -11.45
N VAL A 88 6.86 -1.19 -11.10
CA VAL A 88 7.01 -1.86 -9.79
C VAL A 88 7.02 -0.85 -8.64
N LYS A 89 7.64 0.32 -8.84
CA LYS A 89 7.78 1.37 -7.81
C LYS A 89 7.18 2.72 -8.20
N THR A 90 7.02 3.00 -9.49
CA THR A 90 6.60 4.30 -10.01
C THR A 90 5.70 4.13 -11.22
N CYS A 91 4.92 5.17 -11.54
CA CYS A 91 4.28 5.25 -12.86
C CYS A 91 5.34 5.51 -13.94
N ARG A 92 5.14 4.96 -15.15
CA ARG A 92 6.09 5.12 -16.26
C ARG A 92 5.75 6.37 -17.10
N GLY A 93 6.76 6.90 -17.81
CA GLY A 93 6.60 8.02 -18.73
C GLY A 93 6.41 9.37 -18.04
N ALA A 94 6.03 10.38 -18.84
CA ALA A 94 5.78 11.74 -18.36
C ALA A 94 4.35 11.86 -17.78
N ALA A 95 4.23 12.66 -16.71
CA ALA A 95 2.93 13.02 -16.17
C ALA A 95 2.23 14.00 -17.11
N PHE A 96 0.93 13.80 -17.35
CA PHE A 96 0.10 14.73 -18.12
C PHE A 96 -0.83 15.57 -17.21
N VAL A 97 -0.94 15.18 -15.94
CA VAL A 97 -1.53 15.98 -14.87
C VAL A 97 -0.54 15.99 -13.72
N ASP A 98 -0.24 17.20 -13.23
CA ASP A 98 0.50 17.43 -12.00
C ASP A 98 -0.25 18.55 -11.26
N MET A 99 -1.00 18.19 -10.23
CA MET A 99 -1.85 19.11 -9.48
C MET A 99 -1.52 19.06 -8.00
N ALA A 100 -1.51 20.23 -7.36
CA ALA A 100 -1.41 20.38 -5.92
C ALA A 100 -2.75 20.88 -5.37
N LEU A 101 -3.21 20.27 -4.29
CA LEU A 101 -4.38 20.73 -3.55
C LEU A 101 -3.96 21.79 -2.52
N PRO A 102 -4.90 22.67 -2.08
CA PRO A 102 -4.65 23.57 -0.98
C PRO A 102 -4.21 22.83 0.28
N LEU A 103 -3.29 23.41 1.05
CA LEU A 103 -2.80 22.81 2.31
C LEU A 103 -3.92 22.61 3.34
N ASN A 104 -4.98 23.42 3.24
CA ASN A 104 -6.19 23.38 4.06
C ASN A 104 -7.32 22.57 3.41
N ALA A 105 -7.05 21.72 2.42
CA ALA A 105 -8.07 20.89 1.77
C ALA A 105 -8.84 20.01 2.77
N SER A 106 -8.23 19.61 3.89
CA SER A 106 -8.88 18.84 4.96
C SER A 106 -9.97 19.59 5.73
N THR A 107 -10.01 20.93 5.64
CA THR A 107 -11.01 21.78 6.30
C THR A 107 -11.91 22.52 5.33
N GLU A 108 -11.56 22.58 4.05
CA GLU A 108 -12.37 23.25 3.04
C GLU A 108 -13.65 22.46 2.68
N PRO A 109 -14.83 23.12 2.61
CA PRO A 109 -16.09 22.46 2.29
C PRO A 109 -16.12 21.71 0.96
N ILE A 110 -15.38 22.23 -0.04
CA ILE A 110 -15.33 21.64 -1.39
C ILE A 110 -14.75 20.21 -1.36
N TYR A 111 -13.80 19.94 -0.46
CA TYR A 111 -13.12 18.65 -0.31
C TYR A 111 -13.68 17.79 0.83
N THR A 112 -14.33 18.39 1.83
CA THR A 112 -14.90 17.67 2.98
C THR A 112 -16.36 17.22 2.75
N SER A 113 -16.98 17.67 1.67
CA SER A 113 -18.31 17.22 1.23
C SER A 113 -18.36 15.69 1.06
N LYS A 114 -19.58 15.11 1.13
CA LYS A 114 -19.79 13.66 1.07
C LYS A 114 -19.14 13.03 -0.17
N ASP A 115 -19.30 13.70 -1.31
CA ASP A 115 -18.89 13.20 -2.61
C ASP A 115 -17.50 13.69 -3.05
N GLY A 116 -16.95 14.70 -2.37
CA GLY A 116 -15.67 15.33 -2.70
C GLY A 116 -15.77 16.25 -3.92
N GLN A 117 -14.61 16.77 -4.34
CA GLN A 117 -14.50 17.60 -5.54
C GLN A 117 -14.20 16.73 -6.76
N CYS A 118 -15.10 16.77 -7.74
CA CYS A 118 -14.94 16.04 -8.99
C CYS A 118 -14.07 16.81 -10.00
N TYR A 119 -13.13 16.11 -10.62
CA TYR A 119 -12.21 16.60 -11.65
C TYR A 119 -12.31 15.73 -12.90
N ASN A 120 -12.56 16.36 -14.05
CA ASN A 120 -12.37 15.73 -15.35
C ASN A 120 -10.91 15.79 -15.75
N LEU A 121 -10.39 14.70 -16.31
CA LEU A 121 -9.02 14.65 -16.79
C LEU A 121 -8.96 15.06 -18.26
N PRO A 122 -7.89 15.73 -18.69
CA PRO A 122 -7.70 16.08 -20.11
C PRO A 122 -7.40 14.84 -20.99
N GLY A 123 -7.22 13.67 -20.38
CA GLY A 123 -6.98 12.39 -21.04
C GLY A 123 -7.19 11.23 -20.07
N THR A 124 -7.13 10.00 -20.57
CA THR A 124 -7.27 8.80 -19.72
C THR A 124 -5.95 8.49 -19.02
N ALA A 125 -5.96 8.46 -17.69
CA ALA A 125 -4.83 7.99 -16.90
C ALA A 125 -4.86 6.46 -16.77
N GLN A 126 -3.67 5.85 -16.79
CA GLN A 126 -3.47 4.42 -16.52
C GLN A 126 -2.76 4.17 -15.19
N CYS A 127 -2.11 5.22 -14.65
CA CYS A 127 -1.41 5.20 -13.39
C CYS A 127 -1.48 6.58 -12.73
N GLY A 128 -1.67 6.61 -11.42
CA GLY A 128 -1.63 7.82 -10.61
C GLY A 128 -0.76 7.65 -9.38
N VAL A 129 -0.13 8.74 -8.95
CA VAL A 129 0.56 8.86 -7.66
C VAL A 129 -0.16 9.92 -6.85
N PHE A 130 -0.56 9.57 -5.62
CA PHE A 130 -1.35 10.40 -4.72
C PHE A 130 -0.57 10.59 -3.43
N MET A 131 0.00 11.77 -3.23
CA MET A 131 0.86 12.06 -2.07
C MET A 131 0.21 13.07 -1.15
N GLY A 132 0.29 12.85 0.16
CA GLY A 132 -0.22 13.78 1.18
C GLY A 132 0.01 13.23 2.59
N ASN A 133 -0.22 14.04 3.63
CA ASN A 133 -0.09 13.52 4.98
C ASN A 133 -1.27 12.63 5.32
N LYS A 134 -1.03 11.56 6.09
CA LYS A 134 -2.09 10.72 6.62
C LYS A 134 -3.07 11.51 7.50
N ALA A 135 -2.60 12.58 8.14
CA ALA A 135 -3.41 13.48 8.95
C ALA A 135 -4.42 14.30 8.13
N ASP A 136 -4.17 14.53 6.83
CA ASP A 136 -5.09 15.26 5.96
C ASP A 136 -6.29 14.41 5.54
N GLY A 137 -6.19 13.08 5.70
CA GLY A 137 -7.29 12.15 5.47
C GLY A 137 -7.83 12.21 4.04
N CYS A 138 -6.95 12.37 3.05
CA CYS A 138 -7.36 12.48 1.65
C CYS A 138 -7.50 11.13 0.96
N GLU A 139 -8.58 10.97 0.20
CA GLU A 139 -8.86 9.86 -0.68
C GLU A 139 -9.36 10.37 -2.05
N ALA A 140 -9.00 9.67 -3.12
CA ALA A 140 -9.49 9.91 -4.46
C ALA A 140 -10.27 8.70 -4.95
N LYS A 141 -11.54 8.89 -5.29
CA LYS A 141 -12.33 7.91 -6.05
C LYS A 141 -12.02 8.09 -7.52
N LEU A 142 -11.66 7.01 -8.20
CA LEU A 142 -11.26 6.98 -9.60
C LEU A 142 -12.40 6.41 -10.45
N PHE A 143 -12.66 7.04 -11.59
CA PHE A 143 -13.82 6.79 -12.42
C PHE A 143 -13.42 6.60 -13.88
N ARG A 144 -14.00 5.59 -14.55
CA ARG A 144 -13.73 5.32 -15.97
C ARG A 144 -14.40 6.33 -16.89
N GLY A 145 -15.57 6.84 -16.49
CA GLY A 145 -16.28 7.87 -17.24
C GLY A 145 -15.85 9.27 -16.84
N GLU A 146 -16.32 10.26 -17.59
CA GLU A 146 -16.21 11.66 -17.20
C GLU A 146 -17.17 11.99 -16.06
N ARG A 147 -16.99 13.16 -15.44
CA ARG A 147 -17.89 13.72 -14.41
C ARG A 147 -18.12 12.77 -13.24
N CYS A 148 -17.08 12.01 -12.87
CA CYS A 148 -17.10 11.04 -11.78
C CYS A 148 -18.18 9.97 -11.95
N THR A 149 -18.38 9.50 -13.19
CA THR A 149 -19.29 8.40 -13.52
C THR A 149 -18.53 7.09 -13.71
N SER A 150 -19.16 5.96 -13.42
CA SER A 150 -18.56 4.62 -13.56
C SER A 150 -17.33 4.40 -12.67
N PHE A 151 -17.59 4.19 -11.37
CA PHE A 151 -16.56 3.93 -10.36
C PHE A 151 -15.64 2.77 -10.76
N SER A 152 -14.33 2.94 -10.50
CA SER A 152 -13.28 2.01 -10.88
C SER A 152 -12.45 1.57 -9.68
N ASN A 153 -11.93 2.52 -8.90
CA ASN A 153 -11.01 2.24 -7.80
C ASN A 153 -10.97 3.40 -6.78
N VAL A 154 -10.34 3.19 -5.62
CA VAL A 154 -9.99 4.23 -4.65
C VAL A 154 -8.48 4.31 -4.49
N ALA A 155 -7.94 5.52 -4.50
CA ALA A 155 -6.57 5.82 -4.10
C ALA A 155 -6.58 6.58 -2.77
N VAL A 156 -5.73 6.18 -1.83
CA VAL A 156 -5.55 6.91 -0.57
C VAL A 156 -4.25 7.69 -0.67
N PHE A 157 -4.27 8.95 -0.24
CA PHE A 157 -3.08 9.78 -0.23
C PHE A 157 -2.16 9.32 0.91
N GLN A 158 -0.90 9.08 0.57
CA GLN A 158 0.11 8.61 1.51
C GLN A 158 1.32 9.53 1.48
N ASN A 159 2.10 9.50 2.55
CA ASN A 159 3.38 10.21 2.62
C ASN A 159 4.48 9.50 1.79
N GLU A 160 4.19 8.31 1.29
CA GLU A 160 5.08 7.49 0.46
C GLU A 160 4.56 7.42 -0.97
N VAL A 161 5.50 7.38 -1.92
CA VAL A 161 5.18 7.27 -3.35
C VAL A 161 4.64 5.88 -3.64
N ARG A 162 3.33 5.78 -3.87
CA ARG A 162 2.65 4.53 -4.22
C ARG A 162 1.92 4.67 -5.57
N PRO A 163 2.30 3.90 -6.60
CA PRO A 163 1.58 3.93 -7.86
C PRO A 163 0.23 3.20 -7.71
N VAL A 164 -0.83 3.85 -8.17
CA VAL A 164 -2.17 3.28 -8.28
C VAL A 164 -2.48 3.06 -9.74
N GLY A 165 -2.57 1.80 -10.14
CA GLY A 165 -2.93 1.41 -11.50
C GLY A 165 -4.43 1.42 -11.75
N GLY A 166 -4.79 1.60 -13.01
CA GLY A 166 -6.16 1.48 -13.50
C GLY A 166 -6.46 2.49 -14.59
N PHE A 167 -7.50 2.26 -15.38
CA PHE A 167 -7.98 3.22 -16.38
C PHE A 167 -9.01 4.14 -15.75
N PHE A 168 -8.77 5.46 -15.78
CA PHE A 168 -9.70 6.46 -15.27
C PHE A 168 -9.63 7.77 -16.07
N ALA A 169 -10.79 8.38 -16.31
CA ALA A 169 -10.99 9.61 -17.07
C ALA A 169 -11.50 10.78 -16.18
N SER A 170 -11.92 10.48 -14.96
CA SER A 170 -12.20 11.48 -13.94
C SER A 170 -11.87 10.94 -12.54
N MET A 171 -11.73 11.85 -11.58
CA MET A 171 -11.55 11.51 -10.18
C MET A 171 -12.33 12.45 -9.27
N SER A 172 -12.82 11.94 -8.14
CA SER A 172 -13.34 12.79 -7.06
C SER A 172 -12.42 12.73 -5.86
N ILE A 173 -11.94 13.88 -5.40
CA ILE A 173 -11.02 13.97 -4.27
C ILE A 173 -11.77 14.47 -3.04
N LYS A 174 -11.67 13.71 -1.95
CA LYS A 174 -12.23 14.03 -0.66
C LYS A 174 -11.11 14.07 0.38
N CYS A 175 -11.13 15.04 1.27
CA CYS A 175 -10.18 15.18 2.37
C CYS A 175 -10.89 15.33 3.71
N GLY A 176 -10.13 15.30 4.81
CA GLY A 176 -10.67 15.35 6.17
C GLY A 176 -11.36 14.05 6.58
N VAL A 177 -11.11 12.94 5.90
CA VAL A 177 -11.63 11.63 6.31
C VAL A 177 -10.87 11.19 7.55
N VAL A 178 -11.57 11.12 8.69
CA VAL A 178 -10.99 10.61 9.93
C VAL A 178 -10.58 9.15 9.71
N PRO A 179 -9.28 8.80 9.86
CA PRO A 179 -8.83 7.44 9.71
C PRO A 179 -9.57 6.55 10.71
N VAL A 180 -10.41 5.65 10.21
CA VAL A 180 -11.04 4.63 11.06
C VAL A 180 -9.98 3.57 11.30
N GLU A 181 -9.42 3.53 12.51
CA GLU A 181 -8.57 2.41 12.91
C GLU A 181 -9.44 1.15 12.98
N PRO A 182 -9.15 0.12 12.16
CA PRO A 182 -9.90 -1.12 12.24
C PRO A 182 -9.69 -1.72 13.63
N LYS A 183 -10.80 -2.06 14.31
CA LYS A 183 -10.76 -2.78 15.59
C LYS A 183 -9.83 -3.99 15.44
N PRO A 184 -8.84 -4.18 16.33
CA PRO A 184 -7.91 -5.29 16.23
C PRO A 184 -8.70 -6.59 16.05
N LEU A 185 -8.41 -7.32 14.97
CA LEU A 185 -8.96 -8.66 14.74
C LEU A 185 -8.55 -9.50 15.94
N SER A 186 -9.47 -9.68 16.89
CA SER A 186 -9.28 -10.60 17.98
C SER A 186 -9.24 -12.00 17.37
N LEU A 187 -8.03 -12.51 17.12
CA LEU A 187 -7.76 -13.91 16.78
C LEU A 187 -8.02 -14.83 18.00
N GLY A 188 -9.08 -14.55 18.77
CA GLY A 188 -9.46 -15.18 20.02
C GLY A 188 -10.05 -16.58 19.83
N GLY A 189 -9.37 -17.43 19.05
CA GLY A 189 -9.83 -18.79 18.78
C GLY A 189 -8.77 -19.77 18.26
N LEU A 190 -7.58 -19.31 17.85
CA LEU A 190 -6.51 -20.17 17.31
C LEU A 190 -5.36 -20.43 18.32
N GLY A 191 -5.56 -20.07 19.58
CA GLY A 191 -4.77 -20.62 20.69
C GLY A 191 -5.25 -22.04 20.97
N GLY A 192 -4.66 -23.01 20.26
CA GLY A 192 -4.98 -24.43 20.37
C GLY A 192 -5.14 -24.86 21.82
N LYS A 193 -6.29 -25.46 22.12
CA LYS A 193 -6.51 -26.19 23.36
C LYS A 193 -5.55 -27.38 23.36
N MET A 194 -4.34 -27.20 23.92
CA MET A 194 -3.51 -28.33 24.33
C MET A 194 -4.34 -29.19 25.26
N GLN A 195 -4.77 -30.35 24.78
CA GLN A 195 -5.40 -31.37 25.61
C GLN A 195 -4.40 -31.77 26.69
N LYS A 196 -4.78 -31.50 27.93
CA LYS A 196 -4.05 -31.92 29.13
C LYS A 196 -3.92 -33.45 29.08
N PRO A 197 -2.71 -34.03 29.22
CA PRO A 197 -2.55 -35.47 29.29
C PRO A 197 -3.38 -36.01 30.46
N VAL A 198 -4.24 -36.98 30.18
CA VAL A 198 -5.04 -37.66 31.20
C VAL A 198 -4.07 -38.43 32.11
N GLN A 199 -3.98 -38.03 33.37
CA GLN A 199 -3.30 -38.80 34.41
C GLN A 199 -4.07 -40.11 34.65
N GLY A 200 -3.59 -41.19 34.01
CA GLY A 200 -4.02 -42.55 34.32
C GLY A 200 -3.42 -43.03 35.65
N LYS A 201 -4.21 -42.94 36.74
CA LYS A 201 -3.92 -43.56 38.03
C LYS A 201 -4.18 -45.07 37.89
N GLY A 202 -3.11 -45.87 37.93
CA GLY A 202 -3.15 -47.29 37.59
C GLY A 202 -3.85 -48.22 38.60
N LYS A 203 -4.14 -49.45 38.15
CA LYS A 203 -4.18 -50.67 38.97
C LYS A 203 -3.75 -51.90 38.16
N ARG A 204 -2.57 -52.40 38.54
CA ARG A 204 -2.08 -53.80 38.69
C ARG A 204 -2.56 -54.95 37.77
N ALA A 205 -1.53 -55.65 37.30
CA ALA A 205 -1.30 -57.11 37.27
C ALA A 205 -1.81 -57.90 36.05
N ARG A 206 -0.87 -58.49 35.30
CA ARG A 206 -0.31 -59.82 35.63
C ARG A 206 1.02 -60.08 34.92
N ARG A 207 1.91 -60.71 35.67
CA ARG A 207 3.19 -61.30 35.27
C ARG A 207 2.89 -62.51 34.37
N ALA A 208 3.57 -62.63 33.24
CA ALA A 208 3.89 -63.91 32.64
C ALA A 208 5.32 -63.81 32.10
N ILE A 209 6.24 -64.41 32.85
CA ILE A 209 7.61 -64.70 32.43
C ILE A 209 7.50 -66.01 31.66
N VAL A 210 7.88 -66.02 30.39
CA VAL A 210 8.34 -67.23 29.71
C VAL A 210 9.57 -66.85 28.91
N SER A 211 10.72 -67.31 29.39
CA SER A 211 11.96 -67.39 28.62
C SER A 211 11.94 -68.66 27.78
N ALA A 212 12.27 -68.53 26.49
CA ALA A 212 12.82 -69.56 25.60
C ALA A 212 13.43 -68.75 24.43
N VAL A 213 14.76 -68.65 24.19
CA VAL A 213 15.79 -69.66 23.87
C VAL A 213 15.41 -70.52 22.67
N GLY A 214 16.24 -70.46 21.61
CA GLY A 214 16.20 -71.30 20.40
C GLY A 214 15.91 -70.47 19.14
N ASP A 215 16.84 -70.03 18.29
CA ASP A 215 17.85 -70.74 17.47
C ASP A 215 17.28 -71.29 16.13
N ASN A 216 17.88 -70.81 15.03
CA ASN A 216 17.88 -71.28 13.61
C ASN A 216 16.57 -71.63 12.87
N ASP A 217 16.32 -70.95 11.75
CA ASP A 217 16.70 -71.42 10.39
C ASP A 217 16.72 -70.23 9.40
#